data_AF-A0A8S2UM98-F1
#
_entry.id   AF-A0A8S2UM98-F1
#
_cell.length_a   1.000
_cell.length_b   1.000
_cell.length_c   1.000
_cell.angle_alpha   90.00
_cell.angle_beta   90.00
_cell.angle_gamma   90.00
#
_symmetry.space_group_name_H-M   'P 1'
#
loop_
_entity.id
_entity.type
_entity.pdbx_description
1 polymer ?
#
loop_
_entity_poly.entity_id
_entity_poly.type
_entity_poly.pdbx_seq_one_letter_code
_entity_poly.pdbx_strand_id
1 'polypeptide(L)'
;MPVYLRTFAKLHLDELIENCKHALFLEANTGYVVDVDRTGKMTTALEPLITIIDSNTGADLATSQWCGGLHQFLQLKHGCRLSPMSLKAVFVSNVAY
;
A
#
# COMPACT_ATOMS: atom_id res chain seq x y z
N MET A 1 -4.06 -19.02 -10.66
CA MET A 1 -4.65 -18.59 -9.38
C MET A 1 -5.36 -19.76 -8.70
N PRO A 2 -5.04 -20.04 -7.43
CA PRO A 2 -5.72 -21.06 -6.63
C PRO A 2 -7.24 -20.84 -6.56
N VAL A 3 -8.04 -21.91 -6.58
CA VAL A 3 -9.51 -21.84 -6.62
C VAL A 3 -10.09 -21.19 -5.36
N TYR A 4 -9.49 -21.44 -4.19
CA TYR A 4 -9.91 -20.85 -2.91
C TYR A 4 -9.76 -19.32 -2.87
N LEU A 5 -8.86 -18.74 -3.67
CA LEU A 5 -8.71 -17.29 -3.76
C LEU A 5 -9.77 -16.64 -4.66
N ARG A 6 -10.52 -17.38 -5.48
CA ARG A 6 -11.56 -16.78 -6.33
C ARG A 6 -12.72 -16.23 -5.50
N THR A 7 -13.16 -16.95 -4.48
CA THR A 7 -14.24 -16.49 -3.61
C THR A 7 -13.81 -15.25 -2.83
N PHE A 8 -12.60 -15.28 -2.28
CA PHE A 8 -11.99 -14.14 -1.60
C PHE A 8 -11.88 -12.93 -2.54
N ALA A 9 -11.29 -13.10 -3.73
CA ALA A 9 -11.12 -12.03 -4.69
C ALA A 9 -12.45 -11.44 -5.15
N LYS A 10 -13.50 -12.27 -5.31
CA LYS A 10 -14.85 -11.80 -5.63
C LYS A 10 -15.48 -10.98 -4.50
N LEU A 11 -15.30 -11.41 -3.25
CA LEU A 11 -15.84 -10.71 -2.07
C LEU A 11 -15.18 -9.33 -1.87
N HIS A 12 -13.87 -9.24 -2.09
CA HIS A 12 -13.11 -7.99 -1.94
C HIS A 12 -13.01 -7.18 -3.24
N LEU A 13 -13.65 -7.61 -4.32
CA LEU A 13 -13.49 -6.98 -5.63
C LEU A 13 -13.97 -5.53 -5.64
N ASP A 14 -15.12 -5.28 -5.03
CA ASP A 14 -15.68 -3.93 -4.90
C ASP A 14 -14.76 -3.03 -4.08
N GLU A 15 -14.26 -3.51 -2.94
CA GLU A 15 -13.29 -2.79 -2.10
C GLU A 15 -11.98 -2.48 -2.86
N LEU A 16 -11.47 -3.45 -3.62
CA LEU A 16 -10.27 -3.28 -4.44
C LEU A 16 -10.49 -2.24 -5.55
N ILE A 17 -11.66 -2.23 -6.19
CA ILE A 17 -12.00 -1.24 -7.22
C ILE A 17 -12.06 0.16 -6.62
N GLU A 18 -12.73 0.32 -5.47
CA GLU A 18 -12.82 1.61 -4.80
C GLU A 18 -11.45 2.08 -4.32
N ASN A 19 -10.62 1.20 -3.77
CA ASN A 19 -9.24 1.53 -3.39
C ASN A 19 -8.36 1.85 -4.60
N CYS A 20 -8.58 1.22 -5.75
CA CYS A 20 -7.89 1.53 -7.00
C CYS A 20 -8.25 2.93 -7.51
N LYS A 21 -9.55 3.28 -7.52
CA LYS A 21 -10.02 4.63 -7.83
C LYS A 21 -9.43 5.64 -6.84
N HIS A 22 -9.46 5.32 -5.56
CA HIS A 22 -8.91 6.18 -4.52
C HIS A 22 -7.41 6.43 -4.75
N ALA A 23 -6.62 5.39 -5.03
CA ALA A 23 -5.20 5.53 -5.40
C ALA A 23 -5.00 6.45 -6.61
N LEU A 24 -5.88 6.36 -7.62
CA LEU A 24 -5.81 7.22 -8.81
C LEU A 24 -6.01 8.70 -8.47
N PHE A 25 -6.98 9.02 -7.61
CA PHE A 25 -7.25 10.39 -7.17
C PHE A 25 -6.32 10.90 -6.08
N LEU A 26 -5.58 10.02 -5.39
CA LEU A 26 -4.65 10.41 -4.33
C LEU A 26 -3.43 11.13 -4.90
N GLU A 27 -3.29 12.41 -4.58
CA GLU A 27 -2.14 13.22 -4.96
C GLU A 27 -0.91 12.88 -4.12
N ALA A 28 0.24 12.81 -4.78
CA ALA A 28 1.51 12.72 -4.07
C ALA A 28 1.74 14.03 -3.31
N ASN A 29 2.39 13.95 -2.13
CA ASN A 29 2.73 15.06 -1.23
C ASN A 29 1.62 15.55 -0.27
N THR A 30 0.42 14.95 -0.30
CA THR A 30 -0.68 15.32 0.63
C THR A 30 -0.95 14.25 1.69
N GLY A 31 -0.41 13.04 1.51
CA GLY A 31 -0.54 11.92 2.46
C GLY A 31 0.46 10.78 2.25
N TYR A 32 1.25 10.86 1.18
CA TYR A 32 2.44 10.04 0.97
C TYR A 32 3.46 10.79 0.15
N VAL A 33 4.71 10.40 0.31
CA VAL A 33 5.82 10.82 -0.52
C VAL A 33 6.30 9.60 -1.31
N VAL A 34 6.63 9.84 -2.57
CA VAL A 34 7.35 8.87 -3.40
C VAL A 34 8.82 9.25 -3.29
N ASP A 35 9.58 8.46 -2.55
CA ASP A 35 11.02 8.65 -2.48
C ASP A 35 11.63 8.07 -3.75
N VAL A 36 11.92 8.97 -4.68
CA VAL A 36 12.73 8.70 -5.86
C VAL A 36 14.09 9.27 -5.54
N ASP A 37 14.98 8.42 -5.07
CA ASP A 37 16.30 8.81 -4.60
C ASP A 37 17.01 9.64 -5.70
N ARG A 38 17.04 10.97 -5.50
CA ARG A 38 17.67 11.96 -6.40
C ARG A 38 19.17 12.04 -6.21
N THR A 39 19.71 11.25 -5.29
CA THR A 39 21.14 11.16 -5.06
C THR A 39 21.70 10.29 -6.19
N GLY A 40 22.38 10.88 -7.17
CA GLY A 40 22.94 10.23 -8.36
C GLY A 40 23.98 9.11 -8.14
N LYS A 41 23.89 8.36 -7.04
CA LYS A 41 24.48 7.05 -6.88
C LYS A 41 23.58 6.04 -7.55
N MET A 42 23.98 5.64 -8.75
CA MET A 42 23.58 4.40 -9.41
C MET A 42 23.84 3.21 -8.49
N THR A 43 22.95 2.95 -7.54
CA THR A 43 22.76 1.63 -6.97
C THR A 43 21.67 0.97 -7.80
N THR A 44 22.00 -0.18 -8.35
CA THR A 44 21.30 -0.88 -9.43
C THR A 44 19.92 -1.44 -9.04
N ALA A 45 19.31 -0.94 -7.96
CA ALA A 45 18.08 -1.44 -7.35
C ALA A 45 17.32 -0.36 -6.55
N LEU A 46 17.39 0.92 -6.97
CA LEU A 46 16.56 1.98 -6.39
C LEU A 46 15.15 1.95 -7.00
N GLU A 47 14.33 1.06 -6.46
CA GLU A 47 12.91 1.02 -6.77
C GLU A 47 12.21 2.13 -5.98
N PRO A 48 11.40 2.99 -6.62
CA PRO A 48 10.76 4.10 -5.92
C PRO A 48 9.91 3.55 -4.78
N LEU A 49 10.06 4.11 -3.57
CA LEU A 49 9.36 3.66 -2.37
C LEU A 49 8.26 4.66 -2.01
N ILE A 50 7.08 4.13 -1.67
CA ILE A 50 5.97 4.95 -1.16
C ILE A 50 6.05 4.97 0.36
N THR A 51 6.30 6.14 0.92
CA THR A 51 6.31 6.39 2.36
C THR A 51 5.06 7.16 2.74
N ILE A 52 4.28 6.62 3.68
CA ILE A 52 3.07 7.28 4.19
C ILE A 52 3.51 8.40 5.14
N ILE A 53 2.87 9.56 5.01
CA ILE A 53 3.08 10.70 5.91
C ILE A 53 1.83 10.86 6.76
N ASP A 54 1.96 10.81 8.08
CA ASP A 54 0.84 11.16 8.95
C ASP A 54 0.56 12.66 8.85
N SER A 55 -0.62 13.03 8.38
CA SER A 55 -1.02 14.44 8.23
C SER A 55 -1.14 15.18 9.56
N ASN A 56 -1.31 14.47 10.69
CA ASN A 56 -1.45 15.09 12.00
C ASN A 56 -0.11 15.42 12.64
N THR A 57 0.87 14.52 12.53
CA THR A 57 2.18 14.67 13.18
C THR A 57 3.30 15.03 12.23
N GLY A 58 3.09 14.89 10.91
CA GLY A 58 4.13 15.04 9.89
C GLY A 58 5.17 13.92 9.94
N ALA A 59 4.92 12.84 10.68
CA ALA A 59 5.86 11.75 10.84
C ALA A 59 5.87 10.80 9.64
N ASP A 60 7.07 10.36 9.27
CA ASP A 60 7.28 9.34 8.25
C ASP A 60 6.92 7.96 8.80
N LEU A 61 5.91 7.33 8.20
CA LEU A 61 5.49 5.97 8.55
C LEU A 61 6.08 4.96 7.55
N ALA A 62 7.41 4.92 7.44
CA ALA A 62 8.15 4.13 6.44
C ALA A 62 7.90 2.62 6.50
N THR A 63 7.49 2.08 7.65
CA THR A 63 7.18 0.65 7.83
C THR A 63 5.69 0.33 7.72
N SER A 64 4.85 1.36 7.58
CA SER A 64 3.40 1.20 7.49
C SER A 64 2.95 1.09 6.04
N GLN A 65 1.89 0.31 5.82
CA GLN A 65 1.26 0.13 4.52
C GLN A 65 -0.24 0.36 4.68
N TRP A 66 -0.86 0.96 3.66
CA TRP A 66 -2.31 1.03 3.61
C TRP A 66 -2.92 -0.33 3.32
N CYS A 67 -4.04 -0.61 3.99
CA CYS A 67 -4.78 -1.85 3.85
C CYS A 67 -5.59 -1.91 2.53
N GLY A 68 -6.19 -3.07 2.26
CA GLY A 68 -7.18 -3.22 1.19
C GLY A 68 -6.64 -3.06 -0.24
N GLY A 69 -5.33 -3.10 -0.45
CA GLY A 69 -4.73 -2.91 -1.77
C GLY A 69 -4.36 -1.50 -2.14
N LEU A 70 -4.73 -0.50 -1.34
CA LEU A 70 -4.45 0.90 -1.65
C LEU A 70 -2.95 1.16 -1.84
N HIS A 71 -2.11 0.61 -0.97
CA HIS A 71 -0.65 0.77 -1.08
C HIS A 71 -0.10 0.13 -2.36
N GLN A 72 -0.58 -1.06 -2.71
CA GLN A 72 -0.20 -1.75 -3.95
C GLN A 72 -0.65 -1.00 -5.20
N PHE A 73 -1.84 -0.39 -5.18
CA PHE A 73 -2.32 0.42 -6.30
C PHE A 73 -1.52 1.71 -6.47
N LEU A 74 -1.08 2.33 -5.38
CA LEU A 74 -0.18 3.48 -5.44
C LEU A 74 1.20 3.07 -5.96
N GLN A 75 1.71 1.91 -5.56
CA GLN A 75 2.95 1.37 -6.12
C GLN A 75 2.84 1.18 -7.64
N LEU A 76 1.71 0.62 -8.10
CA LEU A 76 1.43 0.49 -9.53
C LEU A 76 1.34 1.84 -10.24
N LYS A 77 0.70 2.84 -9.62
CA LYS A 77 0.55 4.20 -10.18
C LYS A 77 1.90 4.87 -10.43
N HIS A 78 2.87 4.68 -9.54
CA HIS A 78 4.20 5.31 -9.61
C HIS A 78 5.29 4.42 -10.22
N GLY A 79 4.94 3.21 -10.68
CA GLY A 79 5.91 2.26 -11.24
C GLY A 79 6.87 1.67 -10.21
N CYS A 80 6.49 1.66 -8.94
CA CYS A 80 7.23 1.06 -7.84
C CYS A 80 7.15 -0.46 -7.87
N ARG A 81 8.08 -1.14 -7.20
CA ARG A 81 7.94 -2.58 -6.97
C ARG A 81 6.76 -2.86 -6.05
N LEU A 82 5.94 -3.80 -6.48
CA LEU A 82 4.80 -4.30 -5.72
C LEU A 82 5.27 -5.06 -4.47
N SER A 83 4.91 -4.55 -3.30
CA SER A 83 5.07 -5.27 -2.04
C SER A 83 3.94 -6.30 -1.87
N PRO A 84 4.24 -7.51 -1.36
CA PRO A 84 3.21 -8.51 -1.11
C PRO A 84 2.20 -7.97 -0.09
N MET A 85 0.92 -8.08 -0.41
CA MET A 85 -0.15 -7.71 0.52
C MET A 85 -0.30 -8.76 1.62
N SER A 86 -0.32 -8.32 2.87
CA SER A 86 -0.70 -9.17 3.99
C SER A 86 -2.22 -9.26 4.10
N LEU A 87 -2.74 -10.47 3.91
CA LEU A 87 -4.16 -10.79 4.04
C LEU A 87 -4.43 -11.25 5.49
N LYS A 88 -4.74 -10.31 6.39
CA LYS A 88 -5.15 -10.65 7.76
C LYS A 88 -6.57 -11.24 7.74
N ALA A 89 -6.68 -12.56 7.90
CA ALA A 89 -7.96 -13.26 7.82
C ALA A 89 -8.71 -13.36 9.15
N VAL A 90 -8.02 -13.31 10.29
CA VAL A 90 -8.63 -13.38 11.64
C VAL A 90 -7.73 -12.65 12.64
N PHE A 91 -8.32 -11.80 13.48
CA PHE A 91 -7.67 -11.25 14.66
C PHE A 91 -8.50 -11.65 15.87
N VAL A 92 -7.93 -12.46 16.77
CA VAL A 92 -8.53 -12.77 18.07
C VAL A 92 -7.66 -12.10 19.12
N SER A 93 -8.17 -11.05 19.75
CA SER A 93 -7.61 -10.55 21.00
C SER A 93 -8.22 -11.35 22.15
N ASN A 94 -7.41 -11.72 23.13
CA ASN A 94 -7.92 -12.31 24.35
C ASN A 94 -8.61 -11.20 25.17
N VAL A 95 -9.93 -11.06 25.04
CA VAL A 95 -10.73 -10.15 25.87
C VAL A 95 -11.16 -10.92 27.13
N ALA A 96 -10.19 -11.20 28.00
CA ALA A 96 -10.46 -11.73 29.33
C ALA A 96 -9.32 -11.33 30.27
N TYR A 97 -9.67 -10.54 31.29
CA TYR A 97 -8.88 -10.30 32.50
C TYR A 97 -9.59 -10.95 33.67
#